data_AF-A0A434TG14-F1
#
_entry.id   AF-A0A434TG14-F1
#
_cell.length_a   1.000
_cell.length_b   1.000
_cell.length_c   1.000
_cell.angle_alpha   90.00
_cell.angle_beta   90.00
_cell.angle_gamma   90.00
#
_symmetry.space_group_name_H-M   'P 1'
#
loop_
_entity.id
_entity.type
_entity.pdbx_description
1 polymer ?
#
loop_
_entity_poly.entity_id
_entity_poly.type
_entity_poly.pdbx_seq_one_letter_code
_entity_poly.pdbx_strand_id
1 'polypeptide(L)'
;VKPISSQYDPSGAAIPVFSNVNVGGANWNVFEGSNGQRVISLVRTSKTDSGTVDIKGVLDWLKSKGYFGDINVGSIQYGVEITGSPGGANFNFKNCSVTST
;
A
#
# COMPACT_ATOMS: atom_id res chain seq x y z
N VAL A 1 13.38 2.23 -2.42
CA VAL A 1 12.83 0.96 -2.95
C VAL A 1 11.62 1.27 -3.84
N LYS A 2 11.27 0.40 -4.78
CA LYS A 2 10.10 0.55 -5.67
C LYS A 2 9.03 -0.48 -5.27
N PRO A 3 7.73 -0.21 -5.46
CA PRO A 3 6.69 -1.19 -5.19
C PRO A 3 6.79 -2.37 -6.17
N ILE A 4 6.22 -3.52 -5.80
CA ILE A 4 6.04 -4.65 -6.72
C ILE A 4 5.14 -4.18 -7.88
N SER A 5 5.64 -4.34 -9.10
CA SER A 5 4.96 -3.91 -10.33
C SER A 5 5.25 -4.86 -11.48
N SER A 6 4.25 -5.04 -12.35
CA SER A 6 4.41 -5.73 -13.64
C SER A 6 5.01 -4.83 -14.73
N GLN A 7 4.97 -3.51 -14.54
CA GLN A 7 5.41 -2.53 -15.54
C GLN A 7 6.39 -1.52 -14.96
N TYR A 8 7.45 -1.24 -15.72
CA TYR A 8 8.47 -0.25 -15.40
C TYR A 8 8.77 0.59 -16.63
N ASP A 9 9.06 1.87 -16.42
CA ASP A 9 9.51 2.77 -17.48
C ASP A 9 11.01 2.56 -17.80
N PRO A 10 11.56 3.21 -18.85
CA PRO A 10 12.98 3.08 -19.19
C PRO A 10 13.97 3.56 -18.10
N SER A 11 13.52 4.38 -17.15
CA SER A 11 14.32 4.77 -15.96
C SER A 11 14.30 3.70 -14.87
N GLY A 12 13.49 2.65 -15.07
CA GLY A 12 13.24 1.57 -14.14
C GLY A 12 12.27 1.96 -13.03
N ALA A 13 11.51 3.05 -13.15
CA ALA A 13 10.46 3.41 -12.19
C ALA A 13 9.21 2.56 -12.45
N ALA A 14 8.56 2.09 -11.39
CA ALA A 14 7.29 1.37 -11.52
C ALA A 14 6.23 2.31 -12.11
N ILE A 15 5.41 1.81 -13.03
CA ILE A 15 4.33 2.58 -13.66
C ILE A 15 3.03 2.33 -12.87
N PRO A 16 2.37 3.36 -12.33
CA PRO A 16 1.11 3.18 -11.60
C PRO A 16 -0.03 2.82 -12.56
N VAL A 17 -0.87 1.86 -12.16
CA VAL A 17 -2.11 1.50 -12.88
C VAL A 17 -3.24 2.50 -12.60
N PHE A 18 -3.19 3.19 -11.45
CA PHE A 18 -4.02 4.36 -11.14
C PHE A 18 -3.19 5.43 -10.46
N SER A 19 -3.39 6.70 -10.82
CA SER A 19 -2.66 7.82 -10.24
C SER A 19 -3.58 8.75 -9.47
N ASN A 20 -3.10 9.32 -8.36
CA ASN A 20 -3.81 10.31 -7.53
C ASN A 20 -5.24 9.89 -7.10
N VAL A 21 -5.42 8.61 -6.74
CA VAL A 21 -6.70 8.09 -6.26
C VAL A 21 -6.96 8.60 -4.84
N ASN A 22 -8.08 9.29 -4.64
CA ASN A 22 -8.55 9.70 -3.31
C ASN A 22 -9.45 8.62 -2.71
N VAL A 23 -8.94 7.87 -1.73
CA VAL A 23 -9.68 6.79 -1.05
C VAL A 23 -9.10 6.56 0.34
N GLY A 24 -9.93 6.12 1.28
CA GLY A 24 -9.47 5.73 2.62
C GLY A 24 -8.86 6.88 3.44
N GLY A 25 -9.16 8.14 3.09
CA GLY A 25 -8.65 9.33 3.77
C GLY A 25 -7.33 9.89 3.23
N ALA A 26 -6.82 9.41 2.09
CA ALA A 26 -5.59 9.94 1.49
C ALA A 26 -5.57 9.81 -0.05
N ASN A 27 -4.54 10.39 -0.67
CA ASN A 27 -4.27 10.26 -2.09
C ASN A 27 -3.16 9.22 -2.33
N TRP A 28 -3.37 8.33 -3.30
CA TRP A 28 -2.49 7.19 -3.58
C TRP A 28 -2.17 7.06 -5.07
N ASN A 29 -0.95 6.64 -5.38
CA ASN A 29 -0.62 5.98 -6.64
C ASN A 29 -0.69 4.47 -6.42
N VAL A 30 -1.39 3.76 -7.31
CA VAL A 30 -1.67 2.33 -7.17
C VAL A 30 -0.85 1.55 -8.19
N PHE A 31 -0.17 0.51 -7.73
CA PHE A 31 0.68 -0.36 -8.53
C PHE A 31 0.19 -1.80 -8.40
N GLU A 32 0.35 -2.57 -9.47
CA GLU A 32 -0.05 -3.97 -9.53
C GLU A 32 1.12 -4.82 -10.03
N GLY A 33 1.37 -5.93 -9.34
CA GLY A 33 2.35 -6.94 -9.76
C GLY A 33 2.11 -8.30 -9.11
N SER A 34 3.14 -9.15 -9.12
CA SER A 34 3.07 -10.49 -8.54
C SER A 34 4.41 -10.92 -7.94
N ASN A 35 4.36 -11.65 -6.83
CA ASN A 35 5.49 -12.37 -6.24
C ASN A 35 5.07 -13.81 -5.88
N GLY A 36 4.51 -14.54 -6.85
CA GLY A 36 3.83 -15.83 -6.63
C GLY A 36 2.36 -15.69 -6.20
N GLN A 37 1.95 -14.49 -5.77
CA GLN A 37 0.57 -14.07 -5.55
C GLN A 37 0.38 -12.65 -6.08
N ARG A 38 -0.85 -12.27 -6.45
CA ARG A 38 -1.17 -10.89 -6.89
C ARG A 38 -0.93 -9.90 -5.74
N VAL A 39 -0.23 -8.81 -6.03
CA VAL A 39 0.07 -7.74 -5.07
C VAL A 39 -0.46 -6.41 -5.62
N ILE A 40 -1.26 -5.72 -4.82
CA ILE A 40 -1.68 -4.35 -5.08
C ILE A 40 -1.04 -3.42 -4.05
N SER A 41 -0.17 -2.52 -4.50
CA SER A 41 0.54 -1.58 -3.63
C SER A 41 -0.04 -0.18 -3.79
N LEU A 42 -0.54 0.41 -2.71
CA LEU A 42 -0.96 1.83 -2.67
C LEU A 42 0.15 2.65 -2.02
N VAL A 43 0.76 3.55 -2.79
CA VAL A 43 1.82 4.45 -2.31
C VAL A 43 1.27 5.85 -2.17
N ARG A 44 1.28 6.40 -0.96
CA ARG A 44 0.71 7.73 -0.66
C ARG A 44 1.47 8.81 -1.43
N THR A 45 0.74 9.75 -2.04
CA THR A 45 1.36 10.82 -2.85
C THR A 45 2.07 11.89 -2.00
N SER A 46 1.67 12.03 -0.73
CA SER A 46 2.38 12.84 0.27
C SER A 46 2.68 11.98 1.51
N LYS A 47 3.95 11.85 1.86
CA LYS A 47 4.41 11.05 3.00
C LYS A 47 3.97 11.70 4.31
N THR A 48 3.65 10.87 5.30
CA THR A 48 3.35 11.27 6.68
C THR A 48 3.87 10.20 7.64
N ASP A 49 4.12 10.60 8.87
CA ASP A 49 4.50 9.72 9.99
C ASP A 49 3.33 9.42 10.94
N SER A 50 2.17 10.03 10.69
CA SER A 50 0.97 9.89 11.50
C SER A 50 -0.31 10.02 10.65
N GLY A 51 -1.36 9.31 11.04
CA GLY A 51 -2.67 9.37 10.39
C GLY A 51 -3.52 8.13 10.63
N THR A 52 -4.72 8.15 10.04
CA THR A 52 -5.66 7.04 10.02
C THR A 52 -5.96 6.68 8.57
N VAL A 53 -6.17 5.39 8.29
CA VAL A 53 -6.59 4.89 6.97
C VAL A 53 -7.88 4.11 7.17
N ASP A 54 -8.91 4.45 6.39
CA ASP A 54 -10.10 3.61 6.27
C ASP A 54 -9.80 2.44 5.31
N ILE A 55 -9.39 1.32 5.89
CA ILE A 55 -9.02 0.09 5.16
C ILE A 55 -10.24 -0.49 4.44
N LYS A 56 -11.44 -0.41 5.04
CA LYS A 56 -12.66 -0.91 4.42
C LYS A 56 -12.97 -0.13 3.14
N GLY A 57 -12.90 1.20 3.18
CA GLY A 57 -13.08 2.04 2.00
C GLY A 57 -12.07 1.75 0.89
N VAL A 58 -10.82 1.45 1.23
CA VAL A 58 -9.79 1.02 0.25
C VAL A 58 -10.14 -0.34 -0.37
N LEU A 59 -10.53 -1.33 0.43
CA LEU A 59 -10.88 -2.66 -0.06
C LEU A 59 -12.17 -2.64 -0.91
N ASP A 60 -13.17 -1.87 -0.52
CA ASP A 60 -14.40 -1.68 -1.30
C ASP A 60 -14.10 -0.99 -2.65
N TRP A 61 -13.17 -0.03 -2.67
CA TRP A 61 -12.70 0.57 -3.92
C TRP A 61 -11.99 -0.46 -4.81
N LEU A 62 -11.07 -1.27 -4.26
CA LEU A 62 -10.40 -2.33 -5.03
C LEU A 62 -11.39 -3.37 -5.57
N LYS A 63 -12.39 -3.77 -4.77
CA LYS A 63 -13.51 -4.61 -5.20
C LYS A 63 -14.25 -4.00 -6.39
N SER A 64 -14.54 -2.69 -6.33
CA SER A 64 -15.20 -1.97 -7.44
C SER A 64 -14.38 -1.94 -8.73
N LYS A 65 -13.06 -2.14 -8.65
CA LYS A 65 -12.16 -2.28 -9.82
C LYS A 65 -12.02 -3.72 -10.31
N GLY A 66 -12.71 -4.68 -9.69
CA GLY A 66 -12.68 -6.08 -10.09
C GLY A 66 -11.42 -6.85 -9.66
N TYR A 67 -10.64 -6.32 -8.70
CA TYR A 67 -9.45 -7.02 -8.21
C TYR A 67 -9.76 -8.31 -7.46
N PHE A 68 -10.92 -8.35 -6.79
CA PHE A 68 -11.46 -9.48 -6.03
C PHE A 68 -12.98 -9.32 -5.83
N GLY A 69 -13.64 -10.41 -5.44
CA GLY A 69 -15.05 -10.42 -5.05
C GLY A 69 -15.26 -10.12 -3.57
N ASP A 70 -16.19 -10.81 -2.92
CA ASP A 70 -16.27 -10.79 -1.46
C ASP A 70 -15.13 -11.61 -0.85
N ILE A 71 -14.36 -10.99 0.03
CA ILE A 71 -13.20 -11.59 0.68
C ILE A 71 -13.37 -11.59 2.20
N ASN A 72 -12.88 -12.65 2.85
CA ASN A 72 -12.65 -12.65 4.28
C ASN A 72 -11.28 -12.03 4.54
N VAL A 73 -11.24 -10.86 5.17
CA VAL A 73 -9.98 -10.21 5.55
C VAL A 73 -9.32 -11.03 6.65
N GLY A 74 -8.14 -11.58 6.36
CA GLY A 74 -7.43 -12.47 7.31
C GLY A 74 -6.63 -11.70 8.37
N SER A 75 -5.76 -10.78 7.96
CA SER A 75 -4.91 -10.03 8.89
C SER A 75 -4.66 -8.61 8.41
N ILE A 76 -4.46 -7.70 9.36
CA ILE A 76 -3.98 -6.34 9.13
C ILE A 76 -2.62 -6.24 9.81
N GLN A 77 -1.59 -5.90 9.04
CA GLN A 77 -0.20 -5.81 9.50
C GLN A 77 0.34 -4.40 9.25
N TYR A 78 1.25 -3.95 10.09
CA TYR A 78 1.92 -2.65 9.96
C TYR A 78 3.37 -2.76 10.44
N GLY A 79 4.30 -2.17 9.69
CA GLY A 79 5.74 -2.30 9.95
C GLY A 79 6.58 -1.58 8.91
N VAL A 80 7.86 -1.95 8.81
CA VAL A 80 8.82 -1.41 7.86
C VAL A 80 9.51 -2.53 7.06
N GLU A 81 9.58 -2.37 5.75
CA GLU A 81 10.36 -3.24 4.85
C GLU A 81 11.74 -2.63 4.61
N ILE A 82 12.77 -3.16 5.28
CA ILE A 82 14.13 -2.62 5.24
C ILE A 82 14.92 -3.25 4.09
N THR A 83 15.23 -2.46 3.04
CA THR A 83 16.16 -2.90 1.99
C THR A 83 17.63 -2.71 2.39
N GLY A 84 17.91 -1.74 3.26
CA GLY A 84 19.26 -1.49 3.77
C GLY A 84 19.26 -0.45 4.89
N SER A 85 20.05 -0.72 5.92
CA SER A 85 20.26 0.15 7.09
C SER A 85 21.69 0.06 7.62
N PRO A 86 22.72 0.35 6.79
CA PRO A 86 24.12 0.27 7.21
C PRO A 86 24.39 1.23 8.37
N GLY A 87 25.06 0.74 9.42
CA GLY A 87 25.27 1.50 10.66
C GLY A 87 24.07 1.47 11.64
N GLY A 88 22.97 0.82 11.28
CA GLY A 88 21.76 0.68 12.11
C GLY A 88 20.77 1.84 11.93
N ALA A 89 19.48 1.54 12.06
CA ALA A 89 18.40 2.52 12.04
C ALA A 89 17.32 2.12 13.05
N ASN A 90 16.69 3.12 13.67
CA ASN A 90 15.61 2.92 14.63
C ASN A 90 14.28 3.37 14.02
N PHE A 91 13.27 2.50 14.08
CA PHE A 91 11.90 2.78 13.61
C PHE A 91 10.95 2.70 14.80
N ASN A 92 10.44 3.85 15.25
CA ASN A 92 9.64 3.95 16.46
C ASN A 92 8.16 4.13 16.11
N PHE A 93 7.35 3.12 16.41
CA PHE A 93 5.90 3.16 16.24
C PHE A 93 5.24 3.58 17.56
N LYS A 94 4.98 4.88 17.73
CA LYS A 94 4.44 5.43 18.98
C LYS A 94 3.03 4.92 19.30
N ASN A 95 2.22 4.68 18.27
CA ASN A 95 0.89 4.13 18.39
C ASN A 95 0.52 3.38 17.10
N CYS A 96 -0.10 2.22 17.25
CA CYS A 96 -0.71 1.46 16.16
C CYS A 96 -1.90 0.69 16.70
N SER A 97 -3.10 0.98 16.20
CA SER A 97 -4.34 0.38 16.66
C SER A 97 -5.25 0.06 15.48
N VAL A 98 -5.99 -1.04 15.57
CA VAL A 98 -7.01 -1.43 14.59
C VAL A 98 -8.38 -1.31 15.25
N THR A 99 -9.32 -0.69 14.54
CA THR A 99 -10.74 -0.70 14.91
C THR A 99 -11.49 -1.50 13.85
N SER A 100 -12.15 -2.58 14.29
CA SER A 100 -13.01 -3.42 13.45
C SER A 100 -14.39 -3.41 14.06
N THR A 101 -15.36 -2.89 13.32
CA THR A 101 -16.77 -2.77 13.71
C THR A 101 -17.65 -3.30 12.60
#